data_AF-A0A950VWL9-F1
#
_entry.id   AF-A0A950VWL9-F1
#
_cell.length_a   1.000
_cell.length_b   1.000
_cell.length_c   1.000
_cell.angle_alpha   90.00
_cell.angle_beta   90.00
_cell.angle_gamma   90.00
#
_symmetry.space_group_name_H-M   'P 1'
#
loop_
_entity.id
_entity.type
_entity.pdbx_description
1 polymer ?
#
loop_
_entity_poly.entity_id
_entity_poly.type
_entity_poly.pdbx_seq_one_letter_code
_entity_poly.pdbx_strand_id
1 'polypeptide(L)'
;MERGVHDRGGLPTHESIDRSEHTLEDWEVLTDALAGALGRRGLINVDELRRGIESMPRDDYERASYYERWLFSIETILTEKGVLAAGELDGRVAG
;
A
#
# COMPACT_ATOMS: atom_id res chain seq x y z
N MET A 1 3.29 18.91 13.97
CA MET A 1 3.00 17.72 13.15
C MET A 1 2.71 18.20 11.75
N GLU A 2 3.43 17.69 10.77
CA GLU A 2 3.11 17.90 9.36
C GLU A 2 1.91 17.02 8.97
N ARG A 3 1.06 17.52 8.07
CA ARG A 3 -0.12 16.79 7.56
C ARG A 3 0.34 15.65 6.64
N GLY A 4 -0.14 14.42 6.88
CA GLY A 4 0.14 13.27 6.02
C GLY A 4 -0.44 13.44 4.61
N VAL A 5 0.21 12.85 3.59
CA VAL A 5 -0.18 12.98 2.17
C VAL A 5 -1.60 12.44 1.86
N HIS A 6 -2.07 11.50 2.67
CA HIS A 6 -3.41 10.91 2.57
C HIS A 6 -4.52 11.86 3.08
N ASP A 7 -4.21 12.80 3.98
CA ASP A 7 -5.18 13.73 4.58
C ASP A 7 -5.45 14.92 3.66
N ARG A 8 -6.12 14.63 2.54
CA ARG A 8 -6.42 15.59 1.47
C ARG A 8 -7.74 16.33 1.64
N GLY A 9 -8.52 16.01 2.68
CA GLY A 9 -9.84 16.58 2.90
C GLY A 9 -9.79 18.12 2.95
N GLY A 10 -10.54 18.77 2.05
CA GLY A 10 -10.62 20.23 1.98
C GLY A 10 -9.47 20.92 1.24
N LEU A 11 -8.52 20.19 0.66
CA LEU A 11 -7.51 20.78 -0.22
C LEU A 11 -8.15 21.21 -1.55
N PRO A 12 -7.88 22.43 -2.03
CA PRO A 12 -8.42 22.89 -3.29
C PRO A 12 -7.79 22.10 -4.45
N THR A 13 -8.62 21.64 -5.38
CA THR A 13 -8.19 21.11 -6.68
C THR A 13 -9.12 21.63 -7.76
N HIS A 14 -8.56 21.86 -8.95
CA HIS A 14 -9.30 22.20 -10.16
C HIS A 14 -9.32 21.03 -11.14
N GLU A 15 -8.71 19.90 -10.78
CA GLU A 15 -8.68 18.70 -11.59
C GLU A 15 -10.04 18.01 -11.55
N SER A 16 -10.51 17.60 -12.72
CA SER A 16 -11.67 16.73 -12.82
C SER A 16 -11.32 15.34 -12.31
N ILE A 17 -12.24 14.71 -11.60
CA ILE A 17 -12.13 13.31 -11.20
C ILE A 17 -12.12 12.44 -12.47
N ASP A 18 -11.08 11.63 -12.64
CA ASP A 18 -11.09 10.53 -13.60
C ASP A 18 -12.05 9.44 -13.10
N ARG A 19 -13.01 9.07 -13.95
CA ARG A 19 -14.06 8.09 -13.67
C ARG A 19 -14.06 6.96 -14.70
N SER A 20 -12.99 6.86 -15.49
CA SER A 20 -12.81 5.76 -16.41
C SER A 20 -12.70 4.44 -15.64
N GLU A 21 -13.27 3.39 -16.20
CA GLU A 21 -13.13 2.05 -15.62
C GLU A 21 -11.73 1.51 -15.92
N HIS A 22 -11.12 0.87 -14.93
CA HIS A 22 -9.84 0.19 -15.06
C HIS A 22 -10.08 -1.32 -15.00
N THR A 23 -9.57 -2.07 -15.98
CA THR A 23 -9.53 -3.53 -15.90
C THR A 23 -8.43 -3.97 -14.95
N LEU A 24 -8.78 -4.63 -13.85
CA LEU A 24 -7.78 -5.09 -12.89
C LEU A 24 -6.78 -6.04 -13.54
N GLU A 25 -5.51 -5.81 -13.27
CA GLU A 25 -4.43 -6.72 -13.63
C GLU A 25 -4.39 -7.91 -12.65
N ASP A 26 -3.86 -9.05 -13.08
CA ASP A 26 -3.82 -10.26 -12.26
C ASP A 26 -3.13 -10.03 -10.90
N TRP A 27 -2.07 -9.21 -10.87
CA TRP A 27 -1.32 -8.92 -9.65
C TRP A 27 -2.12 -8.06 -8.65
N GLU A 28 -3.06 -7.23 -9.13
CA GLU A 28 -3.92 -6.40 -8.29
C GLU A 28 -4.92 -7.28 -7.54
N VAL A 29 -5.52 -8.25 -8.26
CA VAL A 29 -6.39 -9.27 -7.68
C VAL A 29 -5.63 -10.13 -6.65
N LEU A 30 -4.39 -10.52 -6.97
CA LEU A 30 -3.55 -11.26 -6.04
C LEU A 30 -3.18 -10.44 -4.80
N THR A 31 -2.96 -9.14 -4.92
CA THR A 31 -2.66 -8.24 -3.80
C THR A 31 -3.83 -8.17 -2.82
N ASP A 32 -5.06 -8.02 -3.32
CA ASP A 32 -6.27 -8.08 -2.48
C ASP A 32 -6.40 -9.43 -1.76
N ALA A 33 -6.24 -10.53 -2.51
CA ALA A 33 -6.30 -11.88 -1.97
C ALA A 33 -5.22 -12.12 -0.89
N LEU A 34 -4.02 -11.57 -1.09
CA LEU A 34 -2.92 -11.63 -0.13
C LEU A 34 -3.26 -10.88 1.15
N ALA A 35 -3.74 -9.64 1.06
CA ALA A 35 -4.18 -8.87 2.22
C ALA A 35 -5.25 -9.62 3.02
N GLY A 36 -6.24 -10.21 2.33
CA GLY A 36 -7.26 -11.04 2.95
C GLY A 36 -6.70 -12.30 3.62
N ALA A 37 -5.73 -12.98 2.99
CA ALA A 37 -5.09 -14.17 3.54
C ALA A 37 -4.25 -13.87 4.79
N LEU A 38 -3.48 -12.78 4.77
CA LEU A 38 -2.70 -12.30 5.91
C LEU A 38 -3.60 -11.86 7.06
N GLY A 39 -4.71 -11.18 6.75
CA GLY A 39 -5.72 -10.77 7.72
C GLY A 39 -6.36 -11.96 8.43
N ARG A 40 -6.77 -12.99 7.67
CA ARG A 40 -7.32 -14.25 8.25
C ARG A 40 -6.31 -14.98 9.14
N ARG A 41 -5.01 -14.80 8.94
CA ARG A 41 -3.94 -15.36 9.78
C ARG A 41 -3.55 -14.45 10.96
N GLY A 42 -4.17 -13.28 11.09
CA GLY A 42 -3.83 -12.30 12.13
C GLY A 42 -2.47 -11.63 11.96
N LEU A 43 -1.87 -11.75 10.76
CA LEU A 43 -0.56 -11.15 10.47
C LEU A 43 -0.66 -9.66 10.15
N ILE A 44 -1.81 -9.21 9.63
CA ILE A 44 -2.13 -7.79 9.42
C ILE A 44 -3.58 -7.52 9.85
N ASN A 45 -3.90 -6.28 10.20
CA ASN A 45 -5.27 -5.79 10.30
C ASN A 45 -5.47 -4.52 9.45
N VAL A 46 -6.71 -4.04 9.37
CA VAL A 46 -7.06 -2.89 8.50
C VAL A 46 -6.41 -1.60 8.98
N ASP A 47 -6.30 -1.38 10.29
CA ASP A 47 -5.67 -0.18 10.84
C ASP A 47 -4.16 -0.17 10.63
N GLU A 48 -3.50 -1.32 10.74
CA GLU A 48 -2.09 -1.49 10.37
C GLU A 48 -1.87 -1.23 8.89
N LEU A 49 -2.74 -1.75 8.02
CA LEU A 49 -2.67 -1.52 6.57
C LEU A 49 -2.82 -0.03 6.23
N ARG A 50 -3.77 0.67 6.88
CA ARG A 50 -3.91 2.13 6.72
C ARG A 50 -2.64 2.85 7.17
N ARG A 51 -2.16 2.56 8.38
CA ARG A 51 -0.96 3.17 8.94
C ARG A 51 0.26 3.01 8.03
N GLY A 52 0.46 1.83 7.43
CA GLY A 52 1.57 1.61 6.51
C GLY A 52 1.43 2.36 5.19
N ILE A 53 0.23 2.51 4.64
CA ILE A 53 -0.02 3.37 3.48
C ILE A 53 0.25 4.85 3.83
N GLU A 54 -0.18 5.27 5.02
CA GLU A 54 -0.05 6.65 5.51
C GLU A 54 1.39 7.05 5.83
N SER A 55 2.28 6.08 6.06
CA SER A 55 3.71 6.31 6.32
C SER A 55 4.57 6.40 5.06
N MET A 56 3.98 6.20 3.86
CA MET A 56 4.69 6.32 2.59
C MET A 56 5.31 7.72 2.42
N PRO A 57 6.53 7.82 1.86
CA PRO A 57 7.05 9.08 1.37
C PRO A 57 6.06 9.73 0.40
N ARG A 58 5.91 11.06 0.49
CA ARG A 58 4.92 11.81 -0.30
C ARG A 58 5.00 11.49 -1.79
N ASP A 59 6.21 11.55 -2.35
CA ASP A 59 6.41 11.36 -3.79
C ASP A 59 6.07 9.93 -4.25
N ASP A 60 6.37 8.94 -3.41
CA ASP A 60 6.01 7.54 -3.68
C ASP A 60 4.50 7.33 -3.59
N TYR A 61 3.85 7.94 -2.60
CA TYR A 61 2.38 7.88 -2.47
C TYR A 61 1.69 8.47 -3.70
N GLU A 62 2.12 9.65 -4.16
CA GLU A 62 1.53 10.32 -5.32
C GLU A 62 1.68 9.51 -6.61
N ARG A 63 2.83 8.82 -6.78
CA ARG A 63 3.12 8.01 -7.96
C ARG A 63 2.47 6.63 -7.93
N ALA A 64 2.36 6.03 -6.75
CA ALA A 64 1.88 4.66 -6.60
C ALA A 64 0.40 4.52 -6.95
N SER A 65 0.07 3.47 -7.70
CA SER A 65 -1.28 2.98 -7.92
C SER A 65 -1.91 2.50 -6.61
N TYR A 66 -3.23 2.28 -6.63
CA TYR A 66 -3.97 1.88 -5.42
C TYR A 66 -3.41 0.60 -4.79
N TYR A 67 -3.16 -0.43 -5.59
CA TYR A 67 -2.65 -1.72 -5.10
C TYR A 67 -1.13 -1.70 -4.84
N GLU A 68 -0.36 -0.81 -5.47
CA GLU A 68 1.05 -0.61 -5.10
C GLU A 68 1.18 -0.08 -3.66
N ARG A 69 0.28 0.83 -3.23
CA ARG A 69 0.25 1.31 -1.84
C ARG A 69 -0.05 0.18 -0.85
N TRP A 70 -0.92 -0.75 -1.24
CA TRP A 70 -1.21 -1.94 -0.42
C TRP A 70 0.01 -2.84 -0.29
N LEU A 71 0.71 -3.13 -1.39
CA LEU A 71 1.94 -3.94 -1.36
C LEU A 71 3.00 -3.31 -0.47
N PHE A 72 3.25 -1.99 -0.61
CA PHE A 72 4.16 -1.24 0.26
C PHE A 72 3.82 -1.45 1.74
N SER A 73 2.55 -1.28 2.10
CA SER A 73 2.13 -1.43 3.48
C SER A 73 2.23 -2.88 3.98
N ILE A 74 1.91 -3.87 3.14
CA ILE A 74 2.03 -5.28 3.49
C ILE A 74 3.50 -5.63 3.78
N GLU A 75 4.42 -5.26 2.89
CA GLU A 75 5.85 -5.47 3.08
C GLU A 75 6.36 -4.79 4.35
N THR A 76 5.95 -3.54 4.59
CA THR A 76 6.30 -2.78 5.79
C THR A 76 5.87 -3.53 7.05
N ILE A 77 4.61 -3.95 7.14
CA ILE A 77 4.09 -4.63 8.33
C ILE A 77 4.75 -6.00 8.54
N LEU A 78 4.95 -6.78 7.47
CA LEU A 78 5.59 -8.09 7.58
C LEU A 78 7.06 -7.98 7.99
N THR A 79 7.76 -6.93 7.55
CA THR A 79 9.13 -6.63 7.98
C THR A 79 9.16 -6.18 9.44
N GLU A 80 8.28 -5.27 9.86
CA GLU A 80 8.15 -4.83 11.26
C GLU A 80 7.88 -5.99 12.23
N LYS A 81 7.08 -6.98 11.79
CA LYS A 81 6.75 -8.18 12.57
C LYS A 81 7.79 -9.29 12.46
N GLY A 82 8.86 -9.10 11.70
CA GLY A 82 9.92 -10.09 11.50
C GLY A 82 9.48 -11.34 10.72
N VAL A 83 8.38 -11.26 9.97
CA VAL A 83 7.95 -12.31 9.04
C VAL A 83 8.81 -12.29 7.78
N LEU A 84 9.20 -11.09 7.34
CA LEU A 84 10.21 -10.88 6.29
C LEU A 84 11.48 -10.32 6.92
N ALA A 85 12.64 -10.77 6.43
CA ALA A 85 13.90 -10.12 6.74
C ALA A 85 14.07 -8.84 5.92
N ALA A 86 14.79 -7.86 6.46
CA ALA A 86 15.09 -6.62 5.75
C ALA A 86 15.85 -6.92 4.43
N GLY A 87 15.37 -6.38 3.31
CA GLY A 87 15.94 -6.59 1.98
C GLY A 87 15.70 -7.98 1.39
N GLU A 88 14.90 -8.84 2.04
CA GLU A 88 14.61 -10.18 1.53
C GLU A 88 13.89 -10.14 0.17
N LEU A 89 12.91 -9.25 0.01
CA LEU A 89 12.18 -9.12 -1.25
C LEU A 89 13.06 -8.56 -2.36
N ASP A 90 13.86 -7.53 -2.08
CA ASP A 90 14.83 -6.97 -3.04
C ASP A 90 15.77 -8.06 -3.58
N GLY A 91 16.27 -8.92 -2.70
CA GLY A 91 17.14 -10.03 -3.10
C GLY A 91 16.43 -11.07 -3.99
N ARG A 92 15.12 -11.27 -3.81
CA ARG A 92 14.32 -12.19 -4.64
C ARG A 92 13.90 -11.60 -5.98
N VAL A 93 13.71 -10.28 -6.05
CA VAL A 93 13.35 -9.59 -7.31
C VAL A 93 14.58 -9.38 -8.20
N ALA A 94 15.75 -9.18 -7.59
CA ALA A 94 17.00 -9.00 -8.34
C ALA A 94 17.62 -10.30 -8.89
N GLY A 95 17.18 -11.47 -8.41
CA GLY A 95 17.67 -12.79 -8.81
C GLY A 95 16.76 -13.47 -9.82
#